data_AF-A0A1Y0MHV6-F1
#
_entry.id   AF-A0A1Y0MHV6-F1
#
_cell.length_a   1.000
_cell.length_b   1.000
_cell.length_c   1.000
_cell.angle_alpha   90.00
_cell.angle_beta   90.00
_cell.angle_gamma   90.00
#
_symmetry.space_group_name_H-M   'P 1'
#
loop_
_entity.id
_entity.type
_entity.pdbx_description
1 polymer ?
#
loop_
_entity_poly.entity_id
_entity_poly.type
_entity_poly.pdbx_seq_one_letter_code
_entity_poly.pdbx_strand_id
1 'polypeptide(L)'
;MQNCTKCNHTLNIEAKFCTQCGNVLAKSGIENRTESLNLVIVFYVVFLFFAVISHYIYEASESSLGLDIMIESIFAILVVGFSILDFKGILKLYKLPIISKEIIAISLLAPVFSAIFVSLSVGYINELLFDSSGINYYSDYIYLENPLAWSILFVAILPPIFEELAFRGFLFNELSKVVSEKVTIIGTAFIFALVHFSFISLIWIFPFGLLLGYLRNKYKTLWYGIVIHFIHNLIVLLIDYYNYNSEFII
;
A
#
# COMPACT_ATOMS: atom_id res chain seq x y z
N MET A 1 21.54 34.70 16.82
CA MET A 1 21.10 34.46 18.22
C MET A 1 19.60 34.23 18.20
N GLN A 2 19.09 33.34 19.06
CA GLN A 2 17.66 33.08 19.23
C GLN A 2 17.26 33.36 20.69
N ASN A 3 16.03 33.78 20.92
CA ASN A 3 15.53 34.00 22.29
C ASN A 3 14.71 32.81 22.75
N CYS A 4 14.89 32.42 24.01
CA CYS A 4 14.06 31.39 24.63
C CYS A 4 12.59 31.85 24.69
N THR A 5 11.66 31.05 24.15
CA THR A 5 10.23 31.38 24.15
C THR A 5 9.60 31.48 25.54
N LYS A 6 10.23 30.89 26.57
CA LYS A 6 9.71 30.85 27.94
C LYS A 6 10.28 31.93 28.86
N CYS A 7 11.57 32.23 28.77
CA CYS A 7 12.25 33.17 29.67
C CYS A 7 12.94 34.35 28.95
N ASN A 8 12.82 34.41 27.61
CA ASN A 8 13.40 35.43 26.75
C ASN A 8 14.93 35.57 26.81
N HIS A 9 15.63 34.59 27.39
CA HIS A 9 17.09 34.56 27.45
C HIS A 9 17.70 34.37 26.05
N THR A 10 18.68 35.21 25.71
CA THR A 10 19.38 35.21 24.42
C THR A 10 20.40 34.07 24.35
N LEU A 11 20.28 33.22 23.34
CA LEU A 11 21.06 32.01 23.20
C LEU A 11 21.70 31.90 21.82
N ASN A 12 22.71 31.04 21.73
CA ASN A 12 23.29 30.64 20.46
C ASN A 12 22.24 29.87 19.62
N ILE A 13 22.33 29.98 18.30
CA ILE A 13 21.34 29.38 17.37
C ILE A 13 21.34 27.85 17.48
N GLU A 14 22.46 27.26 17.88
CA GLU A 14 22.62 25.80 18.04
C GLU A 14 22.16 25.26 19.42
N ALA A 15 21.75 26.13 20.35
CA ALA A 15 21.36 25.71 21.69
C ALA A 15 20.04 24.89 21.65
N LYS A 16 20.10 23.61 22.03
CA LYS A 16 18.93 22.71 22.11
C LYS A 16 18.06 22.97 23.34
N PHE A 17 18.67 23.48 24.41
CA PHE A 17 18.02 23.78 25.69
C PHE A 17 18.41 25.19 26.14
N CYS A 18 17.50 25.85 26.84
CA CYS A 18 17.78 27.11 27.50
C CYS A 18 18.63 26.86 28.75
N THR A 19 19.84 27.43 28.80
CA THR A 19 20.75 27.33 29.94
C THR A 19 20.21 27.99 31.21
N GLN A 20 19.25 28.92 31.10
CA GLN A 20 18.69 29.64 32.24
C GLN A 20 17.44 28.96 32.85
N CYS A 21 16.54 28.41 32.04
CA CYS A 21 15.27 27.86 32.53
C CYS A 21 15.00 26.39 32.14
N GLY A 22 15.93 25.74 31.43
CA GLY A 22 15.81 24.35 30.99
C GLY A 22 14.81 24.11 29.86
N ASN A 23 14.17 25.16 29.31
CA ASN A 23 13.20 25.00 28.22
C ASN A 23 13.85 24.43 26.96
N VAL A 24 13.22 23.42 26.34
CA VAL A 24 13.66 22.87 25.05
C VAL A 24 13.36 23.88 23.95
N LEU A 25 14.36 24.22 23.15
CA LEU A 25 14.28 25.28 22.12
C LEU A 25 14.14 24.72 20.72
N ALA A 26 14.68 23.53 20.49
CA ALA A 26 14.49 22.75 19.29
C ALA A 26 14.20 21.31 19.73
N LYS A 27 13.06 20.75 19.31
CA LYS A 27 12.85 19.30 19.40
C LYS A 27 14.07 18.63 18.79
N SER A 28 14.69 17.73 19.53
CA SER A 28 15.89 17.07 19.01
C SER A 28 15.53 16.25 17.76
N GLY A 29 16.45 16.09 16.81
CA GLY A 29 16.23 15.17 15.69
C GLY A 29 15.91 13.73 16.13
N ILE A 30 16.22 13.38 17.39
CA ILE A 30 15.88 12.11 18.02
C ILE A 30 14.37 12.04 18.31
N GLU A 31 13.77 13.09 18.89
CA GLU A 31 12.32 13.11 19.18
C GLU A 31 11.48 12.97 17.91
N ASN A 32 11.84 13.66 16.82
CA ASN A 32 11.14 13.54 15.53
C ASN A 32 11.29 12.14 14.91
N ARG A 33 12.46 11.49 15.09
CA ARG A 33 12.68 10.11 14.65
C ARG A 33 11.84 9.12 15.44
N THR A 34 11.76 9.28 16.76
CA THR A 34 10.92 8.44 17.62
C THR A 34 9.45 8.59 17.28
N GLU A 35 8.98 9.81 17.02
CA GLU A 35 7.60 10.07 16.58
C GLU A 35 7.29 9.37 15.25
N SER A 36 8.17 9.50 14.25
CA SER A 36 8.00 8.84 12.94
C SER A 36 8.00 7.31 13.08
N LEU A 37 8.90 6.75 13.91
CA LEU A 37 8.95 5.30 14.15
C LEU A 37 7.68 4.79 14.85
N ASN A 38 7.17 5.53 15.85
CA ASN A 38 5.93 5.19 16.52
C ASN A 38 4.75 5.19 15.53
N LEU A 39 4.68 6.18 14.63
CA LEU A 39 3.65 6.21 13.59
C LEU A 39 3.74 5.02 12.64
N VAL A 40 4.96 4.63 12.22
CA VAL A 40 5.18 3.42 11.40
C VAL A 40 4.66 2.16 12.11
N ILE A 41 4.97 2.00 13.41
CA ILE A 41 4.53 0.85 14.20
C ILE A 41 3.01 0.85 14.35
N VAL A 42 2.42 1.98 14.74
CA VAL A 42 0.96 2.11 14.92
C VAL A 42 0.23 1.84 13.61
N PHE A 43 0.72 2.41 12.49
CA PHE A 43 0.18 2.12 11.16
C PHE A 43 0.19 0.62 10.88
N TYR A 44 1.34 -0.03 11.03
CA TYR A 44 1.44 -1.46 10.72
C TYR A 44 0.51 -2.31 11.59
N VAL A 45 0.49 -2.06 12.90
CA VAL A 45 -0.39 -2.81 13.84
C VAL A 45 -1.86 -2.61 13.50
N VAL A 46 -2.28 -1.37 13.18
CA VAL A 46 -3.68 -1.07 12.81
C VAL A 46 -4.07 -1.78 11.52
N PHE A 47 -3.25 -1.71 10.47
CA PHE A 47 -3.57 -2.36 9.19
C PHE A 47 -3.49 -3.88 9.27
N LEU A 48 -2.56 -4.42 10.06
CA LEU A 48 -2.51 -5.86 10.33
C LEU A 48 -3.77 -6.32 11.07
N PHE A 49 -4.17 -5.61 12.12
CA PHE A 49 -5.39 -5.91 12.87
C PHE A 49 -6.63 -5.79 11.99
N PHE A 50 -6.73 -4.73 11.18
CA PHE A 50 -7.80 -4.56 10.20
C PHE A 50 -7.85 -5.76 9.25
N ALA A 51 -6.72 -6.14 8.65
CA ALA A 51 -6.70 -7.24 7.68
C ALA A 51 -7.07 -8.61 8.31
N VAL A 52 -6.62 -8.89 9.54
CA VAL A 52 -7.03 -10.10 10.29
C VAL A 52 -8.53 -10.09 10.58
N ILE A 53 -9.06 -8.98 11.10
CA ILE A 53 -10.48 -8.86 11.43
C ILE A 53 -11.36 -8.96 10.17
N SER A 54 -10.98 -8.27 9.09
CA SER A 54 -11.69 -8.34 7.81
C SER A 54 -11.70 -9.77 7.27
N HIS A 55 -10.59 -10.50 7.34
CA HIS A 55 -10.53 -11.91 6.94
C HIS A 55 -11.52 -12.78 7.74
N TYR A 56 -11.53 -12.67 9.08
CA TYR A 56 -12.50 -13.41 9.90
C TYR A 56 -13.96 -13.02 9.64
N ILE A 57 -14.23 -11.74 9.34
CA ILE A 57 -15.58 -11.29 8.99
C ILE A 57 -16.01 -11.91 7.65
N TYR A 58 -15.13 -11.93 6.65
CA TYR A 58 -15.39 -12.57 5.35
C TYR A 58 -15.64 -14.08 5.48
N GLU A 59 -14.90 -14.78 6.33
CA GLU A 59 -15.14 -16.21 6.57
C GLU A 59 -16.44 -16.49 7.35
N ALA A 60 -16.84 -15.59 8.24
CA ALA A 60 -17.99 -15.79 9.12
C ALA A 60 -19.33 -15.30 8.53
N SER A 61 -19.29 -14.57 7.41
CA SER A 61 -20.46 -13.90 6.82
C SER A 61 -20.70 -14.38 5.39
N GLU A 62 -21.96 -14.39 4.95
CA GLU A 62 -22.26 -14.57 3.53
C GLU A 62 -21.79 -13.36 2.72
N SER A 63 -21.23 -13.60 1.54
CA SER A 63 -20.80 -12.55 0.62
C SER A 63 -21.97 -11.63 0.26
N SER A 64 -21.80 -10.33 0.50
CA SER A 64 -22.82 -9.33 0.17
C SER A 64 -22.19 -7.99 -0.17
N LEU A 65 -22.82 -7.24 -1.08
CA LEU A 65 -22.31 -5.94 -1.51
C LEU A 65 -22.20 -4.96 -0.34
N GLY A 66 -23.12 -5.05 0.62
CA GLY A 66 -23.09 -4.23 1.82
C GLY A 66 -21.85 -4.50 2.68
N LEU A 67 -21.40 -5.76 2.74
CA LEU A 67 -20.19 -6.14 3.45
C LEU A 67 -18.93 -5.56 2.78
N ASP A 68 -18.82 -5.71 1.45
CA ASP A 68 -17.69 -5.19 0.68
C ASP A 68 -17.58 -3.67 0.81
N ILE A 69 -18.70 -2.94 0.63
CA ILE A 69 -18.74 -1.49 0.80
C ILE A 69 -18.32 -1.10 2.22
N MET A 70 -18.78 -1.82 3.24
CA MET A 70 -18.45 -1.52 4.63
C MET A 70 -16.95 -1.68 4.90
N ILE A 71 -16.37 -2.82 4.50
CA ILE A 71 -14.95 -3.13 4.72
C ILE A 71 -14.07 -2.13 3.97
N GLU A 72 -14.36 -1.89 2.70
CA GLU A 72 -13.61 -0.93 1.86
C GLU A 72 -13.73 0.51 2.37
N SER A 73 -14.90 0.89 2.88
CA SER A 73 -15.08 2.22 3.49
C SER A 73 -14.24 2.37 4.75
N ILE A 74 -14.20 1.35 5.61
CA ILE A 74 -13.35 1.37 6.82
C ILE A 74 -11.88 1.46 6.42
N PHE A 75 -11.44 0.66 5.45
CA PHE A 75 -10.08 0.71 4.91
C PHE A 75 -9.73 2.10 4.40
N ALA A 76 -10.57 2.67 3.53
CA ALA A 76 -10.39 4.01 2.98
C ALA A 76 -10.31 5.08 4.07
N ILE A 77 -11.17 5.01 5.09
CA ILE A 77 -11.15 5.94 6.23
C ILE A 77 -9.84 5.84 7.01
N LEU A 78 -9.34 4.61 7.27
CA LEU A 78 -8.04 4.42 7.94
C LEU A 78 -6.90 5.02 7.10
N VAL A 79 -6.85 4.71 5.80
CA VAL A 79 -5.83 5.22 4.88
C VAL A 79 -5.85 6.75 4.85
N VAL A 80 -7.02 7.36 4.71
CA VAL A 80 -7.17 8.82 4.69
C VAL A 80 -6.80 9.42 6.04
N GLY A 81 -7.22 8.81 7.15
CA GLY A 81 -6.91 9.26 8.51
C GLY A 81 -5.40 9.36 8.77
N PHE A 82 -4.64 8.31 8.42
CA PHE A 82 -3.18 8.36 8.49
C PHE A 82 -2.58 9.36 7.49
N SER A 83 -3.09 9.40 6.26
CA SER A 83 -2.59 10.32 5.22
C SER A 83 -2.75 11.80 5.60
N ILE A 84 -3.76 12.15 6.40
CA ILE A 84 -3.95 13.52 6.92
C ILE A 84 -2.79 13.95 7.82
N LEU A 85 -2.17 13.03 8.58
CA LEU A 85 -1.04 13.32 9.46
C LEU A 85 0.19 13.82 8.68
N ASP A 86 0.32 13.44 7.40
CA ASP A 86 1.34 13.92 6.47
C ASP A 86 0.75 14.55 5.21
N PHE A 87 -0.38 15.26 5.35
CA PHE A 87 -1.14 15.80 4.20
C PHE A 87 -0.27 16.58 3.20
N LYS A 88 0.63 17.44 3.69
CA LYS A 88 1.53 18.24 2.84
C LYS A 88 2.56 17.38 2.11
N GLY A 89 3.04 16.29 2.72
CA GLY A 89 3.93 15.33 2.09
C GLY A 89 3.21 14.55 1.00
N ILE A 90 2.01 14.05 1.30
CA ILE A 90 1.14 13.33 0.38
C ILE A 90 0.76 14.16 -0.84
N LEU A 91 0.28 15.40 -0.64
CA LEU A 91 -0.17 16.25 -1.74
C LEU A 91 0.94 16.50 -2.78
N LYS A 92 2.21 16.55 -2.36
CA LYS A 92 3.35 16.70 -3.26
C LYS A 92 3.57 15.49 -4.16
N LEU A 93 3.09 14.30 -3.78
CA LEU A 93 3.22 13.06 -4.54
C LEU A 93 2.15 12.91 -5.64
N TYR A 94 1.08 13.71 -5.61
CA TYR A 94 0.04 13.73 -6.65
C TYR A 94 0.37 14.65 -7.83
N LYS A 95 1.59 15.20 -7.88
CA LYS A 95 2.06 15.93 -9.06
C LYS A 95 2.03 15.02 -10.30
N LEU A 96 1.64 15.62 -11.43
CA LEU A 96 1.59 14.90 -12.70
C LEU A 96 2.97 14.30 -13.03
N PRO A 97 3.01 13.02 -13.40
CA PRO A 97 4.26 12.33 -13.67
C PRO A 97 4.93 12.83 -14.95
N ILE A 98 6.25 12.68 -15.03
CA ILE A 98 6.99 12.86 -16.29
C ILE A 98 6.73 11.63 -17.16
N ILE A 99 6.19 11.82 -18.36
CA ILE A 99 5.90 10.70 -19.25
C ILE A 99 7.07 10.53 -20.21
N SER A 100 7.82 9.44 -20.07
CA SER A 100 8.83 9.00 -21.03
C SER A 100 8.40 7.67 -21.67
N LYS A 101 8.96 7.34 -22.84
CA LYS A 101 8.62 6.10 -23.56
C LYS A 101 8.95 4.86 -22.74
N GLU A 102 10.06 4.91 -22.01
CA GLU A 102 10.54 3.84 -21.12
C GLU A 102 9.58 3.64 -19.95
N ILE A 103 9.08 4.74 -19.37
CA ILE A 103 8.12 4.69 -18.27
C ILE A 103 6.78 4.15 -18.75
N ILE A 104 6.31 4.57 -19.93
CA ILE A 104 5.08 4.00 -20.53
C ILE A 104 5.28 2.50 -20.75
N ALA A 105 6.39 2.09 -21.36
CA ALA A 105 6.68 0.70 -21.63
C ALA A 105 6.72 -0.13 -20.34
N ILE A 106 7.40 0.33 -19.31
CA ILE A 106 7.42 -0.34 -18.00
C ILE A 106 6.02 -0.38 -17.39
N SER A 107 5.27 0.73 -17.46
CA SER A 107 3.95 0.83 -16.83
C SER A 107 2.90 -0.06 -17.50
N LEU A 108 3.09 -0.42 -18.77
CA LEU A 108 2.19 -1.30 -19.51
C LEU A 108 2.67 -2.75 -19.51
N LEU A 109 3.95 -2.99 -19.82
CA LEU A 109 4.47 -4.34 -20.05
C LEU A 109 4.79 -5.09 -18.76
N ALA A 110 5.37 -4.41 -17.76
CA ALA A 110 5.74 -5.06 -16.51
C ALA A 110 4.53 -5.63 -15.76
N PRO A 111 3.41 -4.90 -15.55
CA PRO A 111 2.25 -5.48 -14.87
C PRO A 111 1.57 -6.58 -15.66
N VAL A 112 1.52 -6.50 -17.00
CA VAL A 112 0.96 -7.58 -17.84
C VAL A 112 1.78 -8.86 -17.70
N PHE A 113 3.10 -8.77 -17.86
CA PHE A 113 3.98 -9.92 -17.71
C PHE A 113 3.92 -10.49 -16.29
N SER A 114 3.96 -9.64 -15.28
CA SER A 114 3.84 -10.02 -13.87
C SER A 114 2.50 -10.72 -13.61
N ALA A 115 1.38 -10.17 -14.05
CA ALA A 115 0.05 -10.73 -13.82
C ALA A 115 -0.10 -12.12 -14.46
N ILE A 116 0.37 -12.29 -15.70
CA ILE A 116 0.35 -13.60 -16.38
C ILE A 116 1.25 -14.60 -15.64
N PHE A 117 2.48 -14.20 -15.31
CA PHE A 117 3.42 -15.04 -14.59
C PHE A 117 2.87 -15.49 -13.23
N VAL A 118 2.29 -14.56 -12.47
CA VAL A 118 1.65 -14.84 -11.17
C VAL A 118 0.48 -15.79 -11.37
N SER A 119 -0.46 -15.49 -12.27
CA SER A 119 -1.66 -16.33 -12.47
C SER A 119 -1.29 -17.78 -12.81
N LEU A 120 -0.31 -17.98 -13.70
CA LEU A 120 0.17 -19.32 -14.07
C LEU A 120 0.92 -20.02 -12.93
N SER A 121 1.82 -19.30 -12.24
CA SER A 121 2.64 -19.88 -11.17
C SER A 121 1.80 -20.24 -9.95
N VAL A 122 0.82 -19.40 -9.61
CA VAL A 122 -0.09 -19.61 -8.48
C VAL A 122 -0.99 -20.80 -8.72
N GLY A 123 -1.61 -20.90 -9.91
CA GLY A 123 -2.41 -22.07 -10.26
C GLY A 123 -1.61 -23.36 -10.16
N TYR A 124 -0.41 -23.38 -10.76
CA TYR A 124 0.47 -24.55 -10.71
C TYR A 124 0.91 -24.94 -9.30
N ILE A 125 1.33 -23.97 -8.47
CA ILE A 125 1.78 -24.25 -7.11
C ILE A 125 0.61 -24.72 -6.23
N ASN A 126 -0.57 -24.12 -6.38
CA ASN A 126 -1.74 -24.50 -5.57
C ASN A 126 -2.25 -25.90 -5.92
N GLU A 127 -2.25 -26.27 -7.20
CA GLU A 127 -2.57 -27.63 -7.64
C GLU A 127 -1.54 -28.63 -7.08
N LEU A 128 -0.24 -28.31 -7.21
CA LEU A 128 0.84 -29.18 -6.76
C LEU A 128 0.87 -29.40 -5.24
N LEU A 129 0.61 -28.36 -4.44
CA LEU A 129 0.78 -28.40 -2.99
C LEU A 129 -0.52 -28.67 -2.21
N PHE A 130 -1.67 -28.27 -2.75
CA PHE A 130 -2.95 -28.29 -2.02
C PHE A 130 -4.09 -28.96 -2.78
N ASP A 131 -3.86 -29.47 -4.00
CA ASP A 131 -4.90 -30.07 -4.85
C ASP A 131 -6.12 -29.13 -5.02
N SER A 132 -5.84 -27.83 -5.14
CA SER A 132 -6.85 -26.77 -5.26
C SER A 132 -6.55 -25.87 -6.44
N SER A 133 -7.60 -25.40 -7.13
CA SER A 133 -7.49 -24.48 -8.27
C SER A 133 -7.09 -23.04 -7.88
N GLY A 134 -6.86 -22.77 -6.59
CA GLY A 134 -6.58 -21.44 -6.07
C GLY A 134 -7.85 -20.60 -5.87
N ILE A 135 -7.66 -19.32 -5.52
CA ILE A 135 -8.76 -18.36 -5.32
C ILE A 135 -9.05 -17.69 -6.66
N ASN A 136 -10.33 -17.59 -7.04
CA ASN A 136 -10.80 -16.86 -8.22
C ASN A 136 -11.57 -15.61 -7.76
N TYR A 137 -10.98 -14.43 -7.93
CA TYR A 137 -11.56 -13.18 -7.42
C TYR A 137 -12.84 -12.75 -8.16
N TYR A 138 -13.07 -13.24 -9.38
CA TYR A 138 -14.31 -12.96 -10.10
C TYR A 138 -15.49 -13.76 -9.50
N SER A 139 -15.23 -14.99 -9.04
CA SER A 139 -16.26 -15.86 -8.46
C SER A 139 -16.92 -15.26 -7.22
N ASP A 140 -16.20 -14.42 -6.48
CA ASP A 140 -16.71 -13.73 -5.30
C ASP A 140 -17.87 -12.77 -5.60
N TYR A 141 -18.05 -12.32 -6.85
CA TYR A 141 -19.06 -11.30 -7.20
C TYR A 141 -20.24 -11.82 -8.03
N ILE A 142 -20.28 -13.12 -8.35
CA ILE A 142 -21.28 -13.71 -9.28
C ILE A 142 -22.73 -13.58 -8.81
N TYR A 143 -22.93 -13.33 -7.51
CA TYR A 143 -24.25 -13.14 -6.90
C TYR A 143 -24.86 -11.76 -7.20
N LEU A 144 -24.08 -10.83 -7.78
CA LEU A 144 -24.51 -9.47 -8.09
C LEU A 144 -24.99 -9.31 -9.53
N GLU A 145 -25.84 -8.31 -9.75
CA GLU A 145 -26.08 -7.79 -11.10
C GLU A 145 -24.79 -7.13 -11.64
N ASN A 146 -24.37 -7.52 -12.84
CA ASN A 146 -23.12 -7.07 -13.47
C ASN A 146 -21.86 -7.39 -12.64
N PRO A 147 -21.56 -8.69 -12.37
CA PRO A 147 -20.47 -9.11 -11.49
C PRO A 147 -19.10 -8.56 -11.92
N LEU A 148 -18.84 -8.46 -13.24
CA LEU A 148 -17.59 -7.94 -13.78
C LEU A 148 -17.37 -6.46 -13.43
N ALA A 149 -18.43 -5.65 -13.40
CA ALA A 149 -18.31 -4.23 -13.07
C ALA A 149 -17.92 -4.03 -11.59
N TRP A 150 -18.55 -4.81 -10.70
CA TRP A 150 -18.26 -4.77 -9.27
C TRP A 150 -16.87 -5.31 -8.95
N SER A 151 -16.46 -6.42 -9.56
CA SER A 151 -15.13 -6.97 -9.35
C SER A 151 -14.03 -6.03 -9.89
N ILE A 152 -14.24 -5.34 -11.02
CA ILE A 152 -13.30 -4.32 -11.50
C ILE A 152 -13.18 -3.19 -10.48
N LEU A 153 -14.29 -2.72 -9.91
CA LEU A 153 -14.28 -1.65 -8.93
C LEU A 153 -13.50 -2.05 -7.67
N PHE A 154 -13.85 -3.19 -7.07
CA PHE A 154 -13.34 -3.63 -5.77
C PHE A 154 -11.99 -4.34 -5.81
N VAL A 155 -11.60 -4.94 -6.94
CA VAL A 155 -10.32 -5.67 -7.05
C VAL A 155 -9.29 -4.87 -7.83
N ALA A 156 -9.70 -4.21 -8.92
CA ALA A 156 -8.77 -3.55 -9.82
C ALA A 156 -8.60 -2.06 -9.55
N ILE A 157 -9.65 -1.32 -9.15
CA ILE A 157 -9.60 0.15 -9.05
C ILE A 157 -9.32 0.64 -7.63
N LEU A 158 -10.17 0.29 -6.67
CA LEU A 158 -10.08 0.84 -5.31
C LEU A 158 -8.79 0.44 -4.57
N PRO A 159 -8.37 -0.85 -4.57
CA PRO A 159 -7.20 -1.25 -3.80
C PRO A 159 -5.93 -0.54 -4.26
N PRO A 160 -5.60 -0.46 -5.57
CA PRO A 160 -4.40 0.26 -6.02
C PRO A 160 -4.35 1.73 -5.60
N ILE A 161 -5.49 2.42 -5.51
CA ILE A 161 -5.52 3.82 -5.09
C ILE A 161 -5.20 3.93 -3.60
N PHE A 162 -5.90 3.16 -2.77
CA PHE A 162 -5.79 3.26 -1.33
C PHE A 162 -4.52 2.59 -0.78
N GLU A 163 -4.12 1.45 -1.31
CA GLU A 163 -2.90 0.78 -0.91
C GLU A 163 -1.66 1.60 -1.30
N GLU A 164 -1.59 2.17 -2.51
CA GLU A 164 -0.46 3.02 -2.86
C GLU A 164 -0.42 4.28 -1.99
N LEU A 165 -1.57 4.85 -1.64
CA LEU A 165 -1.64 5.97 -0.70
C LEU A 165 -1.15 5.57 0.70
N ALA A 166 -1.55 4.41 1.21
CA ALA A 166 -1.17 3.93 2.54
C ALA A 166 0.33 3.59 2.60
N PHE A 167 0.79 2.72 1.68
CA PHE A 167 2.13 2.14 1.73
C PHE A 167 3.19 3.04 1.10
N ARG A 168 2.90 3.64 -0.08
CA ARG A 168 3.85 4.45 -0.85
C ARG A 168 3.70 5.94 -0.57
N GLY A 169 2.53 6.36 -0.10
CA GLY A 169 2.31 7.69 0.45
C GLY A 169 2.82 7.78 1.89
N PHE A 170 1.97 7.38 2.83
CA PHE A 170 2.17 7.64 4.27
C PHE A 170 3.33 6.83 4.85
N LEU A 171 3.26 5.50 4.81
CA LEU A 171 4.25 4.61 5.43
C LEU A 171 5.66 4.88 4.87
N PHE A 172 5.79 5.03 3.55
CA PHE A 172 7.06 5.35 2.92
C PHE A 172 7.62 6.70 3.39
N ASN A 173 6.78 7.73 3.50
CA ASN A 173 7.21 9.05 4.00
C ASN A 173 7.75 8.95 5.43
N GLU A 174 6.99 8.34 6.35
CA GLU A 174 7.43 8.20 7.75
C GLU A 174 8.70 7.35 7.89
N LEU A 175 8.76 6.20 7.20
CA LEU A 175 9.93 5.33 7.26
C LEU A 175 11.18 6.01 6.67
N SER A 176 11.03 6.80 5.59
CA SER A 176 12.14 7.55 4.98
C SER A 176 12.77 8.61 5.87
N LYS A 177 12.08 9.05 6.94
CA LYS A 177 12.61 10.01 7.92
C LYS A 177 13.59 9.35 8.90
N VAL A 178 13.52 8.03 9.08
CA VAL A 178 14.25 7.30 10.12
C VAL A 178 15.34 6.36 9.59
N VAL A 179 15.20 5.86 8.35
CA VAL A 179 16.15 4.92 7.73
C VAL A 179 16.63 5.39 6.35
N SER A 180 17.56 4.66 5.74
CA SER A 180 18.06 4.97 4.39
C SER A 180 17.01 4.66 3.32
N GLU A 181 17.22 5.22 2.12
CA GLU A 181 16.36 4.99 0.96
C GLU A 181 16.17 3.49 0.64
N LYS A 182 17.26 2.73 0.58
CA LYS A 182 17.24 1.30 0.29
C LYS A 182 16.40 0.54 1.32
N VAL A 183 16.59 0.85 2.61
CA VAL A 183 15.84 0.21 3.69
C VAL A 183 14.36 0.62 3.66
N THR A 184 14.05 1.85 3.24
CA THR A 184 12.66 2.30 3.07
C THR A 184 11.96 1.50 1.98
N ILE A 185 12.58 1.34 0.81
CA ILE A 185 12.03 0.56 -0.31
C ILE A 185 11.81 -0.90 0.11
N ILE A 186 12.83 -1.53 0.68
CA ILE A 186 12.77 -2.94 1.10
C ILE A 186 11.75 -3.12 2.23
N GLY A 187 11.80 -2.27 3.25
CA GLY A 187 10.92 -2.36 4.42
C GLY A 187 9.45 -2.16 4.08
N THR A 188 9.12 -1.14 3.28
CA THR A 188 7.73 -0.93 2.85
C THR A 188 7.22 -2.05 1.93
N ALA A 189 8.06 -2.56 1.02
CA ALA A 189 7.69 -3.70 0.17
C ALA A 189 7.45 -4.98 0.99
N PHE A 190 8.27 -5.22 2.01
CA PHE A 190 8.12 -6.38 2.87
C PHE A 190 6.86 -6.30 3.72
N ILE A 191 6.62 -5.14 4.37
CA ILE A 191 5.39 -4.88 5.13
C ILE A 191 4.14 -5.05 4.26
N PHE A 192 4.19 -4.53 3.02
CA PHE A 192 3.12 -4.70 2.03
C PHE A 192 2.84 -6.17 1.72
N ALA A 193 3.88 -6.99 1.54
CA ALA A 193 3.70 -8.42 1.29
C ALA A 193 3.16 -9.18 2.52
N LEU A 194 3.57 -8.81 3.73
CA LEU A 194 3.14 -9.51 4.95
C LEU A 194 1.65 -9.37 5.26
N VAL A 195 1.02 -8.23 4.92
CA VAL A 195 -0.41 -8.01 5.21
C VAL A 195 -1.36 -8.88 4.36
N HIS A 196 -0.84 -9.58 3.36
CA HIS A 196 -1.61 -10.46 2.48
C HIS A 196 -1.71 -11.92 3.00
N PHE A 197 -1.12 -12.23 4.16
CA PHE A 197 -1.26 -13.50 4.90
C PHE A 197 -1.02 -14.81 4.12
N SER A 198 -0.31 -14.76 2.99
CA SER A 198 0.06 -15.94 2.23
C SER A 198 1.56 -15.99 1.99
N PHE A 199 2.21 -17.05 2.50
CA PHE A 199 3.63 -17.29 2.29
C PHE A 199 3.97 -17.47 0.81
N ILE A 200 3.07 -18.10 0.05
CA ILE A 200 3.25 -18.29 -1.38
C ILE A 200 3.16 -16.93 -2.07
N SER A 201 2.19 -16.10 -1.66
CA SER A 201 2.02 -14.76 -2.23
C SER A 201 3.16 -13.80 -1.95
N LEU A 202 3.90 -14.00 -0.87
CA LEU A 202 5.10 -13.22 -0.58
C LEU A 202 6.12 -13.30 -1.74
N ILE A 203 6.21 -14.44 -2.44
CA ILE A 203 7.16 -14.67 -3.53
C ILE A 203 6.99 -13.66 -4.68
N TRP A 204 5.76 -13.24 -4.98
CA TRP A 204 5.48 -12.28 -6.05
C TRP A 204 5.11 -10.88 -5.55
N ILE A 205 4.40 -10.76 -4.42
CA ILE A 205 4.02 -9.46 -3.87
C ILE A 205 5.24 -8.67 -3.41
N PHE A 206 6.27 -9.33 -2.86
CA PHE A 206 7.47 -8.64 -2.41
C PHE A 206 8.27 -8.01 -3.57
N PRO A 207 8.64 -8.74 -4.65
CA PRO A 207 9.26 -8.13 -5.84
C PRO A 207 8.41 -7.05 -6.49
N PHE A 208 7.10 -7.26 -6.58
CA PHE A 208 6.18 -6.25 -7.08
C PHE A 208 6.24 -4.98 -6.22
N GLY A 209 6.22 -5.15 -4.90
CA GLY A 209 6.32 -4.05 -3.96
C GLY A 209 7.66 -3.31 -4.01
N LEU A 210 8.76 -4.00 -4.31
CA LEU A 210 10.07 -3.39 -4.54
C LEU A 210 10.06 -2.50 -5.79
N LEU A 211 9.45 -2.97 -6.89
CA LEU A 211 9.29 -2.18 -8.12
C LEU A 211 8.52 -0.88 -7.84
N LEU A 212 7.35 -0.99 -7.19
CA LEU A 212 6.52 0.19 -6.89
C LEU A 212 7.25 1.15 -5.94
N GLY A 213 7.91 0.62 -4.90
CA GLY A 213 8.71 1.41 -3.98
C GLY A 213 9.89 2.14 -4.66
N TYR A 214 10.58 1.48 -5.59
CA TYR A 214 11.64 2.10 -6.39
C TYR A 214 11.12 3.22 -7.29
N LEU A 215 10.03 2.98 -8.03
CA LEU A 215 9.43 3.99 -8.91
C LEU A 215 8.96 5.20 -8.11
N ARG A 216 8.26 4.95 -7.00
CA ARG A 216 7.86 6.01 -6.07
C ARG A 216 9.08 6.80 -5.59
N ASN A 217 10.15 6.13 -5.18
CA ASN A 217 11.31 6.83 -4.67
C ASN A 217 12.03 7.65 -5.75
N LYS A 218 12.21 7.10 -6.94
CA LYS A 218 12.93 7.74 -8.04
C LYS A 218 12.18 8.96 -8.58
N TYR A 219 10.88 8.83 -8.76
CA TYR A 219 10.09 9.83 -9.46
C TYR A 219 9.20 10.70 -8.55
N LYS A 220 9.14 10.39 -7.25
CA LYS A 220 8.41 11.17 -6.24
C LYS A 220 6.94 11.39 -6.61
N THR A 221 6.30 10.35 -7.15
CA THR A 221 4.87 10.35 -7.51
C THR A 221 4.24 9.00 -7.18
N LEU A 222 2.94 8.99 -6.87
CA LEU A 222 2.16 7.77 -6.68
C LEU A 222 1.56 7.23 -7.99
N TRP A 223 1.46 8.06 -9.03
CA TRP A 223 0.73 7.71 -10.25
C TRP A 223 1.28 6.46 -10.96
N TYR A 224 2.59 6.27 -11.00
CA TYR A 224 3.15 5.05 -11.61
C TYR A 224 2.78 3.80 -10.82
N GLY A 225 2.81 3.87 -9.50
CA GLY A 225 2.41 2.77 -8.63
C GLY A 225 0.95 2.41 -8.86
N ILE A 226 0.08 3.41 -8.81
CA ILE A 226 -1.37 3.26 -9.00
C ILE A 226 -1.68 2.64 -10.36
N VAL A 227 -1.08 3.14 -11.44
CA VAL A 227 -1.35 2.65 -12.80
C VAL A 227 -0.84 1.22 -12.99
N ILE A 228 0.40 0.93 -12.57
CA ILE A 228 0.97 -0.42 -12.67
C ILE A 228 0.13 -1.42 -11.88
N HIS A 229 -0.26 -1.05 -10.67
CA HIS A 229 -1.04 -1.90 -9.78
C HIS A 229 -2.47 -2.11 -10.29
N PHE A 230 -3.14 -1.06 -10.79
CA PHE A 230 -4.42 -1.18 -11.49
C PHE A 230 -4.34 -2.14 -12.67
N ILE A 231 -3.34 -1.98 -13.56
CA ILE A 231 -3.20 -2.86 -14.73
C ILE A 231 -2.94 -4.29 -14.29
N HIS A 232 -2.08 -4.51 -13.29
CA HIS A 232 -1.78 -5.84 -12.78
C HIS A 232 -3.06 -6.54 -12.29
N ASN A 233 -3.82 -5.88 -11.40
CA ASN A 233 -5.03 -6.47 -10.82
C ASN A 233 -6.13 -6.65 -11.87
N LEU A 234 -6.26 -5.72 -12.82
CA LEU A 234 -7.20 -5.86 -13.91
C LEU A 234 -6.88 -7.08 -14.77
N ILE A 235 -5.62 -7.33 -15.12
CA ILE A 235 -5.24 -8.49 -15.92
C ILE A 235 -5.48 -9.79 -15.17
N VAL A 236 -5.11 -9.86 -13.88
CA VAL A 236 -5.42 -11.04 -13.03
C VAL A 236 -6.93 -11.29 -13.00
N LEU A 237 -7.73 -10.26 -12.76
CA LEU A 237 -9.19 -10.39 -12.72
C LEU A 237 -9.79 -10.82 -14.07
N LEU A 238 -9.25 -10.33 -15.19
CA LEU A 238 -9.72 -10.74 -16.52
C LEU A 238 -9.35 -12.20 -16.85
N ILE A 239 -8.22 -12.68 -16.35
CA ILE A 239 -7.85 -14.11 -16.44
C ILE A 239 -8.84 -14.93 -15.60
N ASP A 240 -9.13 -14.52 -14.37
CA ASP A 240 -10.10 -15.19 -13.50
C ASP A 240 -11.51 -15.22 -14.10
N TYR A 241 -11.94 -14.10 -14.69
CA TYR A 241 -13.19 -14.01 -15.46
C TYR A 241 -13.22 -14.99 -16.61
N TYR A 242 -12.14 -15.07 -17.40
CA TYR A 242 -12.06 -16.01 -18.52
C TYR A 242 -12.08 -17.46 -18.05
N ASN A 243 -11.29 -17.80 -17.02
CA ASN A 243 -11.20 -19.16 -16.47
C ASN A 243 -12.57 -19.62 -15.93
N TYR A 244 -13.22 -18.78 -15.12
CA TYR A 244 -14.56 -19.07 -14.59
C TYR A 244 -15.53 -19.41 -15.72
N ASN A 245 -15.66 -18.53 -16.72
CA ASN A 245 -16.59 -18.77 -17.83
C ASN A 245 -16.19 -19.96 -18.72
N SER A 246 -14.90 -20.32 -18.79
CA SER A 246 -14.44 -21.47 -19.60
C SER A 246 -14.77 -22.80 -18.94
N GLU A 247 -14.78 -22.88 -17.61
CA GLU A 247 -15.18 -24.08 -16.86
C GLU A 247 -16.67 -24.42 -17.03
N PHE A 248 -17.54 -23.44 -17.31
CA PHE A 248 -18.97 -23.68 -17.57
C PHE A 248 -19.28 -24.09 -19.04
N ILE A 249 -18.28 -24.13 -19.92
CA ILE A 249 -18.45 -24.47 -21.34
C ILE A 249 -18.08 -25.94 -21.63
N ILE A 250 -17.52 -26.68 -20.66
CA ILE A 250 -17.15 -28.10 -20.76
C ILE A 250 -18.13 -28.94 -19.93
#